data_AF-A0A661CY36-F1
#
_entry.id   AF-A0A661CY36-F1
#
_cell.length_a   1.000
_cell.length_b   1.000
_cell.length_c   1.000
_cell.angle_alpha   90.00
_cell.angle_beta   90.00
_cell.angle_gamma   90.00
#
_symmetry.space_group_name_H-M   'P 1'
#
loop_
_entity.id
_entity.type
_entity.pdbx_description
1 polymer ?
#
loop_
_entity_poly.entity_id
_entity_poly.type
_entity_poly.pdbx_seq_one_letter_code
_entity_poly.pdbx_strand_id
1 'polypeptide(L)'
;MKTELLEIIEQAMRDQDTELELSEKGLTEVPPEIFQLSHLESLSLEGNQLTVLPPDIAKLSQLKQLELSDNQLLTLPPEITQLSRLEALYVDDNQLAMLTPDIAKLSQLKVLNLSGNQLIVLPPEISQCPKLKELDLSNNRLIAMPPEVAQLPTLRELDISDNQLTEISPAIAQLAKLRELNLSNTRLTTLPHEFSQLSNLKQLDLSSNELTILPPILCQLTKLRGLYLGDNQIEVLPAEICQLSELEWLDLRDNQLANLPSTISQLSELEWLLLEGNLLPIPDDILEIADEPEEIINYYIKTLH
;
A
#
# COMPACT_ATOMS: atom_id res chain seq x y z
N MET A 1 -31.06 -2.33 -19.51
CA MET A 1 -30.18 -1.43 -18.72
C MET A 1 -30.96 -0.31 -18.05
N LYS A 2 -31.35 0.80 -18.70
CA LYS A 2 -31.95 1.95 -17.96
C LYS A 2 -33.18 1.61 -17.11
N THR A 3 -34.09 0.76 -17.61
CA THR A 3 -35.30 0.35 -16.87
C THR A 3 -34.99 -0.54 -15.66
N GLU A 4 -34.06 -1.49 -15.82
CA GLU A 4 -33.64 -2.42 -14.76
C GLU A 4 -32.88 -1.69 -13.63
N LEU A 5 -32.02 -0.73 -14.00
CA LEU A 5 -31.33 0.15 -13.05
C LEU A 5 -32.31 0.99 -12.22
N LEU A 6 -33.32 1.56 -12.87
CA LEU A 6 -34.38 2.31 -12.19
C LEU A 6 -35.17 1.41 -11.24
N GLU A 7 -35.48 0.17 -11.63
CA GLU A 7 -36.18 -0.78 -10.76
C GLU A 7 -35.35 -1.12 -9.50
N ILE A 8 -34.03 -1.29 -9.63
CA ILE A 8 -33.13 -1.52 -8.48
C ILE A 8 -33.17 -0.31 -7.54
N ILE A 9 -33.00 0.90 -8.07
CA ILE A 9 -32.99 2.14 -7.27
C ILE A 9 -34.35 2.37 -6.59
N GLU A 10 -35.45 2.15 -7.31
CA GLU A 10 -36.81 2.25 -6.76
C GLU A 10 -37.10 1.18 -5.71
N GLN A 11 -36.51 -0.02 -5.84
CA GLN A 11 -36.61 -1.07 -4.82
C GLN A 11 -35.83 -0.67 -3.57
N ALA A 12 -34.58 -0.25 -3.70
CA ALA A 12 -33.76 0.23 -2.59
C ALA A 12 -34.43 1.41 -1.85
N MET A 13 -35.08 2.31 -2.60
CA MET A 13 -35.85 3.41 -2.02
C MET A 13 -37.06 2.94 -1.20
N ARG A 14 -37.76 1.91 -1.67
CA ARG A 14 -38.93 1.34 -0.98
C ARG A 14 -38.54 0.57 0.27
N ASP A 15 -37.44 -0.16 0.21
CA ASP A 15 -36.96 -1.03 1.28
C ASP A 15 -36.10 -0.28 2.31
N GLN A 16 -35.70 0.96 1.99
CA GLN A 16 -34.80 1.80 2.79
C GLN A 16 -33.43 1.16 2.98
N ASP A 17 -32.92 0.56 1.90
CA ASP A 17 -31.62 -0.08 1.91
C ASP A 17 -30.52 0.94 2.25
N THR A 18 -29.64 0.57 3.18
CA THR A 18 -28.48 1.39 3.54
C THR A 18 -27.31 1.17 2.60
N GLU A 19 -27.39 0.19 1.71
CA GLU A 19 -26.33 -0.20 0.80
C GLU A 19 -26.91 -0.31 -0.61
N LEU A 20 -26.21 0.24 -1.60
CA LEU A 20 -26.63 0.14 -3.00
C LEU A 20 -25.46 -0.34 -3.85
N GLU A 21 -25.68 -1.47 -4.53
CA GLU A 21 -24.70 -2.15 -5.36
C GLU A 21 -25.02 -1.96 -6.85
N LEU A 22 -24.20 -1.16 -7.53
CA LEU A 22 -24.33 -0.85 -8.96
C LEU A 22 -23.03 -1.13 -9.74
N SER A 23 -22.24 -2.08 -9.27
CA SER A 23 -21.03 -2.52 -9.95
C SER A 23 -21.30 -3.19 -11.29
N GLU A 24 -20.38 -3.00 -12.24
CA GLU A 24 -20.37 -3.66 -13.55
C GLU A 24 -21.65 -3.47 -14.38
N LYS A 25 -22.33 -2.32 -14.22
CA LYS A 25 -23.59 -2.01 -14.93
C LYS A 25 -23.36 -1.28 -16.25
N GLY A 26 -22.12 -1.01 -16.63
CA GLY A 26 -21.76 -0.26 -17.84
C GLY A 26 -22.27 1.18 -17.79
N LEU A 27 -22.33 1.78 -16.61
CA LEU A 27 -22.79 3.16 -16.41
C LEU A 27 -21.76 4.14 -16.97
N THR A 28 -22.20 5.02 -17.88
CA THR A 28 -21.40 6.15 -18.34
C THR A 28 -21.63 7.42 -17.51
N GLU A 29 -22.73 7.46 -16.76
CA GLU A 29 -23.10 8.52 -15.83
C GLU A 29 -23.81 7.92 -14.62
N VAL A 30 -23.70 8.58 -13.46
CA VAL A 30 -24.42 8.18 -12.25
C VAL A 30 -25.90 8.58 -12.39
N PRO A 31 -26.86 7.64 -12.32
CA PRO A 31 -28.27 7.96 -12.38
C PRO A 31 -28.69 8.97 -11.29
N PRO A 32 -29.35 10.09 -11.64
CA PRO A 32 -29.69 11.14 -10.67
C PRO A 32 -30.65 10.69 -9.58
N GLU A 33 -31.41 9.62 -9.82
CA GLU A 33 -32.34 9.02 -8.87
C GLU A 33 -31.62 8.48 -7.61
N ILE A 34 -30.36 8.06 -7.72
CA ILE A 34 -29.55 7.58 -6.59
C ILE A 34 -29.45 8.67 -5.51
N PHE A 35 -29.35 9.94 -5.90
CA PHE A 35 -29.20 11.05 -4.95
C PHE A 35 -30.45 11.34 -4.11
N GLN A 36 -31.56 10.64 -4.37
CA GLN A 36 -32.76 10.66 -3.52
C GLN A 36 -32.62 9.73 -2.31
N LEU A 37 -31.71 8.76 -2.36
CA LEU A 37 -31.43 7.80 -1.30
C LEU A 37 -30.49 8.40 -0.23
N SER A 38 -30.89 9.51 0.36
CA SER A 38 -30.07 10.28 1.32
C SER A 38 -29.69 9.52 2.60
N HIS A 39 -30.26 8.32 2.81
CA HIS A 39 -29.99 7.42 3.92
C HIS A 39 -28.89 6.38 3.62
N LEU A 40 -28.39 6.30 2.38
CA LEU A 40 -27.34 5.36 2.02
C LEU A 40 -26.09 5.57 2.88
N GLU A 41 -25.59 4.46 3.40
CA GLU A 41 -24.33 4.36 4.12
C GLU A 41 -23.22 3.75 3.25
N SER A 42 -23.55 2.93 2.26
CA SER A 42 -22.62 2.37 1.28
C SER A 42 -23.15 2.51 -0.14
N LEU A 43 -22.30 2.92 -1.07
CA LEU A 43 -22.59 2.96 -2.50
C LEU A 43 -21.41 2.38 -3.28
N SER A 44 -21.68 1.35 -4.08
CA SER A 44 -20.73 0.83 -5.04
C SER A 44 -21.12 1.16 -6.48
N LEU A 45 -20.14 1.71 -7.21
CA LEU A 45 -20.18 2.04 -8.63
C LEU A 45 -18.95 1.43 -9.34
N GLU A 46 -18.36 0.37 -8.78
CA GLU A 46 -17.17 -0.30 -9.31
C GLU A 46 -17.37 -0.81 -10.75
N GLY A 47 -16.30 -0.89 -11.55
CA GLY A 47 -16.35 -1.55 -12.85
C GLY A 47 -17.30 -0.91 -13.86
N ASN A 48 -17.44 0.42 -13.81
CA ASN A 48 -18.30 1.19 -14.70
C ASN A 48 -17.46 2.03 -15.68
N GLN A 49 -18.10 2.90 -16.44
CA GLN A 49 -17.46 3.77 -17.45
C GLN A 49 -17.61 5.24 -17.07
N LEU A 50 -17.62 5.54 -15.76
CA LEU A 50 -17.83 6.89 -15.27
C LEU A 50 -16.61 7.74 -15.55
N THR A 51 -16.79 8.85 -16.26
CA THR A 51 -15.73 9.84 -16.52
C THR A 51 -15.75 10.99 -15.52
N VAL A 52 -16.90 11.20 -14.86
CA VAL A 52 -17.11 12.27 -13.87
C VAL A 52 -18.06 11.75 -12.79
N LEU A 53 -17.74 12.06 -11.53
CA LEU A 53 -18.67 11.95 -10.41
C LEU A 53 -19.41 13.28 -10.24
N PRO A 54 -20.75 13.31 -10.31
CA PRO A 54 -21.50 14.57 -10.23
C PRO A 54 -21.49 15.19 -8.82
N PRO A 55 -21.54 16.53 -8.71
CA PRO A 55 -21.61 17.24 -7.42
C PRO A 55 -22.73 16.80 -6.49
N ASP A 56 -23.83 16.28 -7.07
CA ASP A 56 -24.98 15.76 -6.32
C ASP A 56 -24.64 14.59 -5.40
N ILE A 57 -23.45 13.97 -5.53
CA ILE A 57 -22.96 12.96 -4.58
C ILE A 57 -23.02 13.46 -3.13
N ALA A 58 -22.83 14.77 -2.89
CA ALA A 58 -22.91 15.37 -1.57
C ALA A 58 -24.29 15.24 -0.89
N LYS A 59 -25.36 14.95 -1.64
CA LYS A 59 -26.69 14.68 -1.09
C LYS A 59 -26.73 13.39 -0.27
N LEU A 60 -25.81 12.45 -0.53
CA LEU A 60 -25.68 11.19 0.18
C LEU A 60 -24.90 11.35 1.50
N SER A 61 -25.35 12.30 2.33
CA SER A 61 -24.65 12.75 3.55
C SER A 61 -24.41 11.68 4.63
N GLN A 62 -25.08 10.52 4.52
CA GLN A 62 -24.92 9.40 5.43
C GLN A 62 -23.84 8.40 4.99
N LEU A 63 -23.26 8.55 3.80
CA LEU A 63 -22.25 7.63 3.26
C LEU A 63 -21.05 7.52 4.19
N LYS A 64 -20.71 6.25 4.48
CA LYS A 64 -19.52 5.80 5.18
C LYS A 64 -18.55 5.12 4.22
N GLN A 65 -19.04 4.50 3.15
CA GLN A 65 -18.23 3.87 2.13
C GLN A 65 -18.68 4.29 0.74
N LEU A 66 -17.72 4.65 -0.10
CA LEU A 66 -17.94 4.97 -1.51
C LEU A 66 -16.89 4.24 -2.35
N GLU A 67 -17.38 3.35 -3.22
CA GLU A 67 -16.58 2.51 -4.09
C GLU A 67 -16.74 3.00 -5.54
N LEU A 68 -15.63 3.45 -6.13
CA LEU A 68 -15.56 4.05 -7.47
C LEU A 68 -14.48 3.37 -8.33
N SER A 69 -13.96 2.23 -7.90
CA SER A 69 -12.83 1.57 -8.54
C SER A 69 -13.17 1.07 -9.94
N ASP A 70 -12.15 0.85 -10.77
CA ASP A 70 -12.29 0.44 -12.18
C ASP A 70 -13.29 1.33 -12.95
N ASN A 71 -12.95 2.61 -13.05
CA ASN A 71 -13.73 3.61 -13.79
C ASN A 71 -12.79 4.48 -14.65
N GLN A 72 -13.29 5.59 -15.17
CA GLN A 72 -12.53 6.51 -16.05
C GLN A 72 -12.48 7.92 -15.47
N LEU A 73 -12.55 8.06 -14.14
CA LEU A 73 -12.62 9.35 -13.46
C LEU A 73 -11.31 10.13 -13.66
N LEU A 74 -11.43 11.35 -14.16
CA LEU A 74 -10.30 12.27 -14.34
C LEU A 74 -10.02 13.10 -13.08
N THR A 75 -11.08 13.40 -12.31
CA THR A 75 -11.03 14.16 -11.06
C THR A 75 -12.16 13.74 -10.13
N LEU A 76 -12.03 14.09 -8.85
CA LEU A 76 -13.14 14.08 -7.89
C LEU A 76 -13.77 15.47 -7.78
N PRO A 77 -15.10 15.59 -7.70
CA PRO A 77 -15.77 16.87 -7.49
C PRO A 77 -15.43 17.42 -6.10
N PRO A 78 -15.24 18.75 -5.93
CA PRO A 78 -15.00 19.34 -4.61
C PRO A 78 -16.06 18.99 -3.55
N GLU A 79 -17.30 18.77 -4.00
CA GLU A 79 -18.45 18.39 -3.18
C GLU A 79 -18.30 17.04 -2.49
N ILE A 80 -17.40 16.15 -2.94
CA ILE A 80 -17.12 14.88 -2.25
C ILE A 80 -16.73 15.11 -0.78
N THR A 81 -16.11 16.26 -0.49
CA THR A 81 -15.66 16.64 0.85
C THR A 81 -16.79 16.98 1.81
N GLN A 82 -18.03 17.08 1.30
CA GLN A 82 -19.24 17.25 2.11
C GLN A 82 -19.75 15.93 2.70
N LEU A 83 -19.20 14.78 2.26
CA LEU A 83 -19.47 13.46 2.83
C LEU A 83 -18.78 13.31 4.19
N SER A 84 -19.23 14.08 5.17
CA SER A 84 -18.60 14.21 6.50
C SER A 84 -18.54 12.92 7.32
N ARG A 85 -19.25 11.87 6.91
CA ARG A 85 -19.25 10.55 7.53
C ARG A 85 -18.41 9.51 6.80
N LEU A 86 -17.83 9.87 5.65
CA LEU A 86 -17.09 8.94 4.81
C LEU A 86 -15.87 8.42 5.58
N GLU A 87 -15.81 7.10 5.71
CA GLU A 87 -14.77 6.35 6.40
C GLU A 87 -13.86 5.61 5.41
N ALA A 88 -14.40 5.18 4.27
CA ALA A 88 -13.65 4.50 3.22
C ALA A 88 -14.00 5.11 1.85
N LEU A 89 -12.96 5.46 1.10
CA LEU A 89 -13.06 5.95 -0.26
C LEU A 89 -12.10 5.15 -1.13
N TYR A 90 -12.66 4.40 -2.05
CA TYR A 90 -11.93 3.61 -3.04
C TYR A 90 -12.12 4.26 -4.40
N VAL A 91 -11.00 4.62 -5.02
CA VAL A 91 -10.94 5.32 -6.31
C VAL A 91 -9.83 4.74 -7.17
N ASP A 92 -9.45 3.49 -6.90
CA ASP A 92 -8.40 2.81 -7.61
C ASP A 92 -8.78 2.51 -9.05
N ASP A 93 -7.77 2.24 -9.89
CA ASP A 93 -7.93 1.97 -11.32
C ASP A 93 -8.81 3.01 -12.03
N ASN A 94 -8.40 4.26 -11.91
CA ASN A 94 -9.02 5.42 -12.55
C ASN A 94 -7.96 6.26 -13.30
N GLN A 95 -8.30 7.49 -13.67
CA GLN A 95 -7.42 8.38 -14.45
C GLN A 95 -7.11 9.68 -13.71
N LEU A 96 -7.14 9.67 -12.37
CA LEU A 96 -6.89 10.85 -11.56
C LEU A 96 -5.45 11.33 -11.77
N ALA A 97 -5.30 12.52 -12.34
CA ALA A 97 -4.00 13.18 -12.49
C ALA A 97 -3.59 13.97 -11.23
N MET A 98 -4.56 14.30 -10.37
CA MET A 98 -4.33 15.03 -9.13
C MET A 98 -5.37 14.69 -8.06
N LEU A 99 -4.95 14.76 -6.80
CA LEU A 99 -5.82 14.74 -5.64
C LEU A 99 -6.05 16.17 -5.13
N THR A 100 -7.29 16.51 -4.79
CA THR A 100 -7.60 17.83 -4.24
C THR A 100 -7.06 17.99 -2.81
N PRO A 101 -6.45 19.14 -2.44
CA PRO A 101 -6.06 19.44 -1.05
C PRO A 101 -7.22 19.34 -0.05
N ASP A 102 -8.45 19.57 -0.53
CA ASP A 102 -9.64 19.53 0.30
C ASP A 102 -10.01 18.12 0.79
N ILE A 103 -9.31 17.07 0.34
CA ILE A 103 -9.49 15.69 0.84
C ILE A 103 -9.37 15.61 2.37
N ALA A 104 -8.55 16.48 2.97
CA ALA A 104 -8.37 16.65 4.41
C ALA A 104 -9.67 16.95 5.19
N LYS A 105 -10.70 17.49 4.51
CA LYS A 105 -12.00 17.78 5.12
C LYS A 105 -12.79 16.52 5.45
N LEU A 106 -12.45 15.36 4.86
CA LEU A 106 -13.03 14.07 5.19
C LEU A 106 -12.53 13.56 6.55
N SER A 107 -12.96 14.21 7.63
CA SER A 107 -12.46 14.00 9.00
C SER A 107 -12.67 12.58 9.57
N GLN A 108 -13.55 11.79 8.94
CA GLN A 108 -13.83 10.41 9.33
C GLN A 108 -13.06 9.37 8.52
N LEU A 109 -12.33 9.79 7.48
CA LEU A 109 -11.66 8.91 6.54
C LEU A 109 -10.60 8.08 7.26
N LYS A 110 -10.70 6.76 7.09
CA LYS A 110 -9.82 5.72 7.64
C LYS A 110 -9.05 5.03 6.51
N VAL A 111 -9.71 4.81 5.37
CA VAL A 111 -9.16 4.13 4.21
C VAL A 111 -9.28 5.05 3.00
N LEU A 112 -8.16 5.23 2.29
CA LEU A 112 -8.12 5.92 1.01
C LEU A 112 -7.31 5.08 0.03
N ASN A 113 -7.98 4.48 -0.94
CA ASN A 113 -7.32 3.78 -2.05
C ASN A 113 -7.32 4.67 -3.30
N LEU A 114 -6.12 4.98 -3.77
CA LEU A 114 -5.85 5.78 -4.96
C LEU A 114 -4.91 5.03 -5.92
N SER A 115 -4.75 3.71 -5.74
CA SER A 115 -3.88 2.91 -6.59
C SER A 115 -4.31 2.94 -8.06
N GLY A 116 -3.41 2.62 -8.99
CA GLY A 116 -3.78 2.51 -10.41
C GLY A 116 -4.27 3.82 -11.04
N ASN A 117 -3.76 4.96 -10.59
CA ASN A 117 -4.11 6.29 -11.10
C ASN A 117 -2.93 6.95 -11.83
N GLN A 118 -3.01 8.26 -12.09
CA GLN A 118 -1.98 9.02 -12.79
C GLN A 118 -1.40 10.15 -11.92
N LEU A 119 -1.43 9.99 -10.60
CA LEU A 119 -0.98 11.00 -9.65
C LEU A 119 0.53 11.23 -9.79
N ILE A 120 0.94 12.48 -9.94
CA ILE A 120 2.35 12.89 -10.00
C ILE A 120 2.83 13.43 -8.65
N VAL A 121 1.93 14.06 -7.90
CA VAL A 121 2.17 14.63 -6.58
C VAL A 121 0.97 14.40 -5.68
N LEU A 122 1.23 14.29 -4.38
CA LEU A 122 0.20 14.24 -3.34
C LEU A 122 0.13 15.61 -2.64
N PRO A 123 -1.08 16.16 -2.37
CA PRO A 123 -1.20 17.41 -1.62
C PRO A 123 -0.71 17.21 -0.17
N PRO A 124 0.11 18.12 0.38
CA PRO A 124 0.57 18.06 1.77
C PRO A 124 -0.57 17.99 2.80
N GLU A 125 -1.73 18.54 2.46
CA GLU A 125 -2.94 18.57 3.30
C GLU A 125 -3.47 17.18 3.63
N ILE A 126 -3.13 16.12 2.88
CA ILE A 126 -3.50 14.74 3.23
C ILE A 126 -3.09 14.38 4.67
N SER A 127 -1.99 14.97 5.15
CA SER A 127 -1.47 14.83 6.51
C SER A 127 -2.46 15.25 7.61
N GLN A 128 -3.45 16.06 7.24
CA GLN A 128 -4.48 16.58 8.15
C GLN A 128 -5.68 15.65 8.29
N CYS A 129 -5.71 14.49 7.60
CA CYS A 129 -6.72 13.46 7.80
C CYS A 129 -6.50 12.75 9.16
N PRO A 130 -7.28 13.05 10.21
CA PRO A 130 -6.91 12.72 11.59
C PRO A 130 -7.14 11.24 11.93
N LYS A 131 -7.85 10.51 11.07
CA LYS A 131 -8.25 9.11 11.28
C LYS A 131 -7.72 8.17 10.22
N LEU A 132 -6.94 8.66 9.25
CA LEU A 132 -6.44 7.84 8.15
C LEU A 132 -5.49 6.78 8.70
N LYS A 133 -5.76 5.52 8.36
CA LYS A 133 -5.02 4.33 8.79
C LYS A 133 -4.37 3.63 7.62
N GLU A 134 -5.05 3.62 6.48
CA GLU A 134 -4.67 2.92 5.26
C GLU A 134 -4.64 3.93 4.13
N LEU A 135 -3.50 4.05 3.48
CA LEU A 135 -3.29 4.89 2.32
C LEU A 135 -2.56 4.08 1.26
N ASP A 136 -3.27 3.77 0.18
CA ASP A 136 -2.72 3.08 -0.98
C ASP A 136 -2.56 4.08 -2.14
N LEU A 137 -1.32 4.24 -2.57
CA LEU A 137 -0.87 5.09 -3.67
C LEU A 137 -0.10 4.29 -4.71
N SER A 138 -0.16 2.96 -4.65
CA SER A 138 0.57 2.07 -5.55
C SER A 138 0.19 2.35 -7.01
N ASN A 139 1.04 1.96 -7.96
CA ASN A 139 0.74 2.04 -9.39
C ASN A 139 0.32 3.45 -9.86
N ASN A 140 1.08 4.45 -9.45
CA ASN A 140 0.90 5.86 -9.83
C ASN A 140 2.16 6.39 -10.55
N ARG A 141 2.31 7.71 -10.64
CA ARG A 141 3.48 8.38 -11.25
C ARG A 141 4.15 9.31 -10.25
N LEU A 142 4.06 9.01 -8.96
CA LEU A 142 4.62 9.84 -7.90
C LEU A 142 6.15 9.87 -8.03
N ILE A 143 6.69 11.09 -8.05
CA ILE A 143 8.15 11.32 -8.10
C ILE A 143 8.74 11.61 -6.71
N ALA A 144 7.90 12.00 -5.76
CA ALA A 144 8.25 12.26 -4.37
C ALA A 144 7.01 12.20 -3.48
N MET A 145 7.20 11.87 -2.21
CA MET A 145 6.19 12.04 -1.17
C MET A 145 6.36 13.40 -0.48
N PRO A 146 5.27 14.16 -0.23
CA PRO A 146 5.38 15.38 0.57
C PRO A 146 5.83 15.01 2.00
N PRO A 147 6.83 15.69 2.58
CA PRO A 147 7.32 15.40 3.93
C PRO A 147 6.22 15.42 5.00
N GLU A 148 5.15 16.18 4.78
CA GLU A 148 3.99 16.28 5.66
C GLU A 148 3.25 14.96 5.85
N VAL A 149 3.31 14.02 4.89
CA VAL A 149 2.72 12.67 5.05
C VAL A 149 3.18 12.00 6.35
N ALA A 150 4.40 12.28 6.77
CA ALA A 150 4.97 11.81 8.03
C ALA A 150 4.20 12.25 9.29
N GLN A 151 3.33 13.26 9.18
CA GLN A 151 2.53 13.80 10.28
C GLN A 151 1.17 13.10 10.44
N LEU A 152 0.85 12.11 9.60
CA LEU A 152 -0.38 11.34 9.72
C LEU A 152 -0.44 10.61 11.07
N PRO A 153 -1.34 11.00 12.00
CA PRO A 153 -1.25 10.61 13.40
C PRO A 153 -1.70 9.17 13.67
N THR A 154 -2.33 8.53 12.69
CA THR A 154 -2.97 7.21 12.82
C THR A 154 -2.59 6.21 11.75
N LEU A 155 -1.73 6.59 10.79
CA LEU A 155 -1.39 5.73 9.65
C LEU A 155 -0.70 4.45 10.13
N ARG A 156 -1.12 3.33 9.54
CA ARG A 156 -0.67 1.97 9.86
C ARG A 156 -0.15 1.27 8.62
N GLU A 157 -0.79 1.51 7.48
CA GLU A 157 -0.50 0.85 6.22
C GLU A 157 -0.31 1.95 5.17
N LEU A 158 0.84 1.88 4.50
CA LEU A 158 1.21 2.81 3.44
C LEU A 158 1.80 2.02 2.29
N ASP A 159 1.11 2.02 1.17
CA ASP A 159 1.59 1.46 -0.07
C ASP A 159 1.93 2.58 -1.06
N ILE A 160 3.17 2.61 -1.53
CA ILE A 160 3.65 3.53 -2.56
C ILE A 160 4.43 2.75 -3.63
N SER A 161 4.17 1.45 -3.78
CA SER A 161 4.83 0.62 -4.78
C SER A 161 4.55 1.12 -6.21
N ASP A 162 5.36 0.66 -7.17
CA ASP A 162 5.11 0.92 -8.59
C ASP A 162 4.97 2.42 -8.92
N ASN A 163 5.81 3.23 -8.28
CA ASN A 163 5.92 4.66 -8.51
C ASN A 163 7.30 5.02 -9.07
N GLN A 164 7.60 6.31 -9.23
CA GLN A 164 8.86 6.79 -9.82
C GLN A 164 9.75 7.46 -8.75
N LEU A 165 9.77 6.92 -7.53
CA LEU A 165 10.50 7.49 -6.39
C LEU A 165 11.99 7.13 -6.43
N THR A 166 12.84 8.02 -6.95
CA THR A 166 14.30 7.80 -6.88
C THR A 166 14.88 7.96 -5.47
N GLU A 167 14.14 8.60 -4.57
CA GLU A 167 14.51 8.80 -3.17
C GLU A 167 13.27 8.78 -2.27
N ILE A 168 13.46 8.39 -1.01
CA ILE A 168 12.45 8.47 0.04
C ILE A 168 12.89 9.46 1.12
N SER A 169 11.99 10.37 1.49
CA SER A 169 12.28 11.38 2.51
C SER A 169 12.54 10.72 3.86
N PRO A 170 13.59 11.13 4.61
CA PRO A 170 13.81 10.70 5.99
C PRO A 170 12.62 10.96 6.91
N ALA A 171 11.75 11.92 6.57
CA ALA A 171 10.55 12.24 7.33
C ALA A 171 9.63 11.02 7.50
N ILE A 172 9.63 10.06 6.56
CA ILE A 172 8.77 8.87 6.62
C ILE A 172 8.91 8.11 7.96
N ALA A 173 10.11 8.17 8.57
CA ALA A 173 10.44 7.59 9.85
C ALA A 173 9.60 8.13 11.04
N GLN A 174 8.94 9.28 10.90
CA GLN A 174 8.10 9.87 11.95
C GLN A 174 6.70 9.24 12.02
N LEU A 175 6.35 8.35 11.08
CA LEU A 175 5.11 7.58 11.10
C LEU A 175 5.13 6.52 12.22
N ALA A 176 5.04 6.97 13.47
CA ALA A 176 5.28 6.14 14.65
C ALA A 176 4.29 4.97 14.84
N LYS A 177 3.16 4.96 14.12
CA LYS A 177 2.15 3.89 14.17
C LYS A 177 2.18 2.97 12.95
N LEU A 178 3.06 3.23 11.99
CA LEU A 178 3.20 2.45 10.78
C LEU A 178 3.57 1.01 11.13
N ARG A 179 2.93 0.07 10.44
CA ARG A 179 3.07 -1.37 10.60
C ARG A 179 3.46 -2.01 9.29
N GLU A 180 2.97 -1.48 8.18
CA GLU A 180 3.22 -2.03 6.85
C GLU A 180 3.61 -0.88 5.94
N LEU A 181 4.74 -1.07 5.27
CA LEU A 181 5.29 -0.12 4.31
C LEU A 181 5.71 -0.88 3.07
N ASN A 182 5.06 -0.58 1.96
CA ASN A 182 5.44 -1.11 0.66
C ASN A 182 6.06 0.00 -0.20
N LEU A 183 7.32 -0.23 -0.58
CA LEU A 183 8.14 0.64 -1.43
C LEU A 183 8.71 -0.17 -2.62
N SER A 184 8.11 -1.31 -2.95
CA SER A 184 8.59 -2.14 -4.05
C SER A 184 8.45 -1.43 -5.41
N ASN A 185 9.35 -1.74 -6.34
CA ASN A 185 9.33 -1.16 -7.68
C ASN A 185 9.28 0.39 -7.71
N THR A 186 10.13 1.04 -6.88
CA THR A 186 10.21 2.51 -6.84
C THR A 186 11.52 3.08 -7.39
N ARG A 187 12.53 2.23 -7.66
CA ARG A 187 13.90 2.58 -8.11
C ARG A 187 14.78 3.18 -7.01
N LEU A 188 14.56 2.77 -5.77
CA LEU A 188 15.40 3.18 -4.64
C LEU A 188 16.80 2.58 -4.77
N THR A 189 17.82 3.42 -4.61
CA THR A 189 19.23 2.99 -4.58
C THR A 189 19.80 2.93 -3.16
N THR A 190 19.17 3.66 -2.23
CA THR A 190 19.56 3.72 -0.81
C THR A 190 18.34 3.95 0.08
N LEU A 191 18.49 3.67 1.38
CA LEU A 191 17.51 3.98 2.41
C LEU A 191 18.09 4.98 3.42
N PRO A 192 17.30 5.95 3.91
CA PRO A 192 17.76 6.87 4.93
C PRO A 192 17.91 6.17 6.29
N HIS A 193 18.94 6.56 7.04
CA HIS A 193 19.26 5.93 8.34
C HIS A 193 18.14 6.03 9.38
N GLU A 194 17.25 7.01 9.23
CA GLU A 194 16.08 7.22 10.06
C GLU A 194 15.04 6.10 9.95
N PHE A 195 15.09 5.21 8.95
CA PHE A 195 14.16 4.06 8.83
C PHE A 195 14.12 3.22 10.11
N SER A 196 15.24 3.15 10.84
CA SER A 196 15.35 2.50 12.15
C SER A 196 14.36 3.02 13.21
N GLN A 197 13.78 4.21 13.03
CA GLN A 197 12.81 4.80 13.95
C GLN A 197 11.38 4.26 13.76
N LEU A 198 11.12 3.51 12.67
CA LEU A 198 9.84 2.84 12.40
C LEU A 198 9.61 1.62 13.32
N SER A 199 9.76 1.80 14.63
CA SER A 199 9.78 0.76 15.67
C SER A 199 8.50 -0.07 15.84
N ASN A 200 7.43 0.23 15.09
CA ASN A 200 6.20 -0.56 15.04
C ASN A 200 6.01 -1.30 13.72
N LEU A 201 6.94 -1.16 12.78
CA LEU A 201 6.92 -1.82 11.48
C LEU A 201 7.03 -3.33 11.65
N LYS A 202 6.15 -4.03 10.94
CA LYS A 202 6.01 -5.48 10.91
C LYS A 202 6.29 -6.03 9.52
N GLN A 203 5.91 -5.30 8.48
CA GLN A 203 6.11 -5.68 7.09
C GLN A 203 6.83 -4.54 6.38
N LEU A 204 7.92 -4.85 5.70
CA LEU A 204 8.66 -3.92 4.87
C LEU A 204 8.96 -4.59 3.54
N ASP A 205 8.34 -4.08 2.49
CA ASP A 205 8.60 -4.51 1.13
C ASP A 205 9.45 -3.46 0.40
N LEU A 206 10.63 -3.91 -0.05
CA LEU A 206 11.64 -3.17 -0.78
C LEU A 206 12.04 -3.91 -2.06
N SER A 207 11.24 -4.90 -2.49
CA SER A 207 11.52 -5.70 -3.68
C SER A 207 11.54 -4.88 -4.97
N SER A 208 12.19 -5.38 -6.01
CA SER A 208 12.29 -4.74 -7.32
C SER A 208 12.83 -3.30 -7.25
N ASN A 209 13.90 -3.09 -6.49
CA ASN A 209 14.59 -1.81 -6.39
C ASN A 209 16.04 -1.92 -6.89
N GLU A 210 16.82 -0.86 -6.73
CA GLU A 210 18.23 -0.79 -7.14
C GLU A 210 19.16 -0.78 -5.92
N LEU A 211 18.74 -1.41 -4.81
CA LEU A 211 19.51 -1.41 -3.56
C LEU A 211 20.75 -2.28 -3.71
N THR A 212 21.92 -1.71 -3.42
CA THR A 212 23.20 -2.46 -3.41
C THR A 212 23.60 -2.93 -2.02
N ILE A 213 23.06 -2.29 -0.97
CA ILE A 213 23.40 -2.56 0.43
C ILE A 213 22.14 -2.46 1.28
N LEU A 214 21.96 -3.43 2.17
CA LEU A 214 21.03 -3.32 3.29
C LEU A 214 21.76 -2.63 4.47
N PRO A 215 21.41 -1.39 4.85
CA PRO A 215 22.11 -0.70 5.92
C PRO A 215 21.90 -1.42 7.26
N PRO A 216 22.97 -1.72 8.05
CA PRO A 216 22.84 -2.45 9.32
C PRO A 216 21.86 -1.82 10.31
N ILE A 217 21.63 -0.51 10.22
CA ILE A 217 20.69 0.20 11.08
C ILE A 217 19.24 -0.26 10.90
N LEU A 218 18.88 -0.81 9.72
CA LEU A 218 17.54 -1.34 9.47
C LEU A 218 17.25 -2.56 10.36
N CYS A 219 18.28 -3.27 10.80
CA CYS A 219 18.13 -4.43 11.69
C CYS A 219 17.70 -4.04 13.12
N GLN A 220 17.58 -2.73 13.43
CA GLN A 220 16.98 -2.24 14.67
C GLN A 220 15.45 -2.32 14.69
N LEU A 221 14.82 -2.67 13.57
CA LEU A 221 13.37 -2.89 13.45
C LEU A 221 12.97 -4.24 14.05
N THR A 222 13.14 -4.40 15.37
CA THR A 222 13.02 -5.71 16.04
C THR A 222 11.62 -6.34 16.04
N LYS A 223 10.59 -5.59 15.62
CA LYS A 223 9.21 -6.10 15.44
C LYS A 223 8.90 -6.53 14.00
N LEU A 224 9.89 -6.42 13.11
CA LEU A 224 9.74 -6.79 11.71
C LEU A 224 9.57 -8.31 11.61
N ARG A 225 8.52 -8.71 10.91
CA ARG A 225 8.11 -10.09 10.64
C ARG A 225 8.34 -10.48 9.21
N GLY A 226 8.11 -9.58 8.26
CA GLY A 226 8.48 -9.79 6.87
C GLY A 226 9.39 -8.69 6.35
N LEU A 227 10.48 -9.11 5.72
CA LEU A 227 11.42 -8.27 5.01
C LEU A 227 11.57 -8.81 3.59
N TYR A 228 11.06 -8.06 2.62
CA TYR A 228 11.12 -8.44 1.21
C TYR A 228 12.12 -7.57 0.48
N LEU A 229 13.18 -8.18 -0.04
CA LEU A 229 14.30 -7.54 -0.71
C LEU A 229 14.59 -8.21 -2.07
N GLY A 230 13.66 -9.05 -2.56
CA GLY A 230 13.79 -9.73 -3.84
C GLY A 230 14.05 -8.76 -5.00
N ASP A 231 14.72 -9.19 -6.06
CA ASP A 231 14.98 -8.39 -7.26
C ASP A 231 15.68 -7.05 -6.93
N ASN A 232 16.88 -7.15 -6.37
CA ASN A 232 17.73 -6.00 -6.02
C ASN A 232 19.18 -6.30 -6.45
N GLN A 233 20.14 -5.48 -6.00
CA GLN A 233 21.57 -5.63 -6.31
C GLN A 233 22.41 -5.86 -5.05
N ILE A 234 21.82 -6.46 -4.00
CA ILE A 234 22.47 -6.60 -2.70
C ILE A 234 23.58 -7.64 -2.79
N GLU A 235 24.81 -7.23 -2.49
CA GLU A 235 25.98 -8.11 -2.52
C GLU A 235 26.25 -8.79 -1.17
N VAL A 236 25.92 -8.11 -0.07
CA VAL A 236 26.24 -8.53 1.29
C VAL A 236 25.10 -8.18 2.25
N LEU A 237 24.74 -9.15 3.09
CA LEU A 237 23.89 -8.90 4.25
C LEU A 237 24.72 -8.52 5.49
N PRO A 238 24.27 -7.53 6.28
CA PRO A 238 24.92 -7.17 7.53
C PRO A 238 24.81 -8.30 8.56
N ALA A 239 25.83 -8.47 9.41
CA ALA A 239 25.79 -9.46 10.47
C ALA A 239 24.69 -9.14 11.50
N GLU A 240 24.32 -7.87 11.61
CA GLU A 240 23.22 -7.36 12.42
C GLU A 240 21.85 -7.90 12.01
N ILE A 241 21.70 -8.58 10.87
CA ILE A 241 20.43 -9.19 10.45
C ILE A 241 19.82 -10.07 11.56
N CYS A 242 20.65 -10.70 12.40
CA CYS A 242 20.21 -11.49 13.55
C CYS A 242 19.46 -10.69 14.63
N GLN A 243 19.48 -9.36 14.59
CA GLN A 243 18.72 -8.51 15.50
C GLN A 243 17.22 -8.48 15.18
N LEU A 244 16.83 -8.89 13.97
CA LEU A 244 15.43 -9.06 13.56
C LEU A 244 14.84 -10.33 14.18
N SER A 245 14.69 -10.34 15.51
CA SER A 245 14.34 -11.54 16.30
C SER A 245 12.91 -12.05 16.10
N GLU A 246 12.03 -11.23 15.53
CA GLU A 246 10.64 -11.62 15.20
C GLU A 246 10.46 -11.92 13.70
N LEU A 247 11.55 -12.01 12.93
CA LEU A 247 11.48 -12.18 11.48
C LEU A 247 11.02 -13.59 11.11
N GLU A 248 9.85 -13.66 10.49
CA GLU A 248 9.17 -14.87 10.01
C GLU A 248 9.45 -15.09 8.51
N TRP A 249 9.55 -14.00 7.73
CA TRP A 249 9.74 -14.03 6.28
C TRP A 249 10.94 -13.19 5.84
N LEU A 250 11.88 -13.80 5.14
CA LEU A 250 13.02 -13.12 4.52
C LEU A 250 13.12 -13.51 3.04
N ASP A 251 12.75 -12.59 2.16
CA ASP A 251 12.90 -12.75 0.72
C ASP A 251 14.12 -11.98 0.22
N LEU A 252 15.09 -12.69 -0.33
CA LEU A 252 16.34 -12.19 -0.86
C LEU A 252 16.59 -12.66 -2.29
N ARG A 253 15.55 -13.15 -2.97
CA ARG A 253 15.68 -13.68 -4.33
C ARG A 253 16.27 -12.66 -5.29
N ASP A 254 16.89 -13.14 -6.36
CA ASP A 254 17.36 -12.32 -7.48
C ASP A 254 18.19 -11.11 -6.99
N ASN A 255 19.22 -11.41 -6.19
CA ASN A 255 20.20 -10.46 -5.69
C ASN A 255 21.62 -10.89 -6.11
N GLN A 256 22.65 -10.28 -5.54
CA GLN A 256 24.06 -10.59 -5.86
C GLN A 256 24.80 -11.22 -4.67
N LEU A 257 24.08 -11.88 -3.77
CA LEU A 257 24.65 -12.44 -2.55
C LEU A 257 25.62 -13.58 -2.89
N ALA A 258 26.90 -13.39 -2.61
CA ALA A 258 27.91 -14.44 -2.71
C ALA A 258 28.09 -15.20 -1.39
N ASN A 259 27.69 -14.59 -0.26
CA ASN A 259 27.82 -15.19 1.06
C ASN A 259 26.66 -14.75 1.97
N LEU A 260 26.35 -15.58 2.97
CA LEU A 260 25.47 -15.23 4.09
C LEU A 260 26.30 -15.01 5.36
N PRO A 261 25.95 -14.04 6.22
CA PRO A 261 26.62 -13.88 7.50
C PRO A 261 26.32 -15.09 8.40
N SER A 262 27.31 -15.59 9.12
CA SER A 262 27.12 -16.74 10.05
C SER A 262 26.03 -16.51 11.10
N THR A 263 25.75 -15.24 11.43
CA THR A 263 24.69 -14.83 12.35
C THR A 263 23.28 -15.07 11.82
N ILE A 264 23.09 -15.38 10.52
CA ILE A 264 21.76 -15.72 9.97
C ILE A 264 21.13 -16.92 10.69
N SER A 265 21.95 -17.84 11.20
CA SER A 265 21.52 -18.98 12.03
C SER A 265 20.87 -18.59 13.37
N GLN A 266 20.91 -17.33 13.76
CA GLN A 266 20.30 -16.81 14.99
C GLN A 266 18.85 -16.34 14.77
N LEU A 267 18.35 -16.31 13.53
CA LEU A 267 16.96 -15.99 13.21
C LEU A 267 16.06 -17.18 13.55
N SER A 268 15.73 -17.35 14.84
CA SER A 268 15.02 -18.55 15.33
C SER A 268 13.54 -18.61 14.97
N GLU A 269 12.93 -17.48 14.62
CA GLU A 269 11.52 -17.40 14.23
C GLU A 269 11.32 -17.46 12.70
N LEU A 270 12.40 -17.65 11.93
CA LEU A 270 12.33 -17.65 10.48
C LEU A 270 11.56 -18.87 9.99
N GLU A 271 10.46 -18.63 9.27
CA GLU A 271 9.61 -19.66 8.66
C GLU A 271 9.91 -19.78 7.17
N TRP A 272 10.26 -18.66 6.51
CA TRP A 272 10.53 -18.61 5.08
C TRP A 272 11.82 -17.88 4.76
N LEU A 273 12.69 -18.53 3.98
CA LEU A 273 13.95 -17.97 3.49
C LEU A 273 14.08 -18.23 1.99
N LEU A 274 13.87 -17.18 1.19
CA LEU A 274 13.96 -17.26 -0.26
C LEU A 274 15.29 -16.65 -0.71
N LEU A 275 16.09 -17.41 -1.44
CA LEU A 275 17.48 -17.10 -1.79
C LEU A 275 17.83 -17.42 -3.25
N GLU A 276 16.87 -17.91 -4.03
CA GLU A 276 17.00 -18.22 -5.45
C GLU A 276 17.54 -17.02 -6.24
N GLY A 277 18.28 -17.27 -7.32
CA GLY A 277 18.80 -16.17 -8.16
C GLY A 277 19.98 -15.38 -7.56
N ASN A 278 20.66 -15.91 -6.53
CA ASN A 278 21.89 -15.35 -5.96
C ASN A 278 23.15 -16.05 -6.46
N LEU A 279 24.32 -15.63 -5.96
CA LEU A 279 25.64 -16.20 -6.25
C LEU A 279 26.13 -17.15 -5.14
N LEU A 280 25.20 -17.70 -4.35
CA LEU A 280 25.51 -18.57 -3.22
C LEU A 280 25.98 -19.95 -3.71
N PRO A 281 26.94 -20.59 -3.02
CA PRO A 281 27.36 -21.96 -3.30
C PRO A 281 26.35 -22.98 -2.72
N ILE A 282 25.06 -22.79 -3.01
CA ILE A 282 23.95 -23.65 -2.59
C ILE A 282 23.24 -24.13 -3.87
N PRO A 283 23.10 -25.44 -4.09
CA PRO A 283 22.36 -25.98 -5.23
C PRO A 283 20.88 -25.56 -5.25
N ASP A 284 20.32 -25.40 -6.45
CA ASP A 284 18.93 -24.94 -6.64
C ASP A 284 17.90 -25.83 -5.94
N ASP A 285 18.11 -27.15 -5.89
CA ASP A 285 17.21 -28.10 -5.20
C ASP A 285 17.14 -27.89 -3.68
N ILE A 286 18.20 -27.33 -3.09
CA ILE A 286 18.21 -26.90 -1.68
C ILE A 286 17.60 -25.51 -1.53
N LEU A 287 17.69 -24.64 -2.54
CA LEU A 287 17.04 -23.33 -2.47
C LEU A 287 15.52 -23.40 -2.66
N GLU A 288 15.01 -24.42 -3.36
CA GLU A 288 13.57 -24.64 -3.60
C GLU A 288 12.77 -25.00 -2.33
N ILE A 289 13.41 -25.43 -1.23
CA ILE A 289 12.77 -25.74 0.07
C ILE A 289 12.67 -24.50 0.97
N ALA A 290 12.10 -23.42 0.44
CA ALA A 290 12.05 -22.11 1.09
C ALA A 290 11.36 -22.10 2.46
N ASP A 291 10.49 -23.09 2.75
CA ASP A 291 9.78 -23.29 4.02
C ASP A 291 10.59 -24.09 5.07
N GLU A 292 11.83 -24.49 4.76
CA GLU A 292 12.75 -25.16 5.66
C GLU A 292 14.08 -24.37 5.84
N PRO A 293 14.05 -23.13 6.39
CA PRO A 293 15.22 -22.26 6.46
C PRO A 293 16.39 -22.86 7.24
N GLU A 294 16.13 -23.68 8.26
CA GLU A 294 17.17 -24.40 8.99
C GLU A 294 17.97 -25.36 8.09
N GLU A 295 17.32 -26.04 7.15
CA GLU A 295 18.00 -26.97 6.24
C GLU A 295 18.94 -26.21 5.30
N ILE A 296 18.45 -25.10 4.72
CA ILE A 296 19.22 -24.21 3.84
C ILE A 296 20.45 -23.66 4.57
N ILE A 297 20.25 -23.10 5.76
CA ILE A 297 21.34 -22.51 6.57
C ILE A 297 22.36 -23.59 6.98
N ASN A 298 21.90 -24.76 7.42
CA ASN A 298 22.78 -25.87 7.80
C ASN A 298 23.57 -26.41 6.60
N TYR A 299 22.96 -26.47 5.42
CA TYR A 299 23.66 -26.82 4.19
C TYR A 299 24.78 -25.83 3.91
N TYR A 300 24.47 -24.53 3.90
CA TYR A 300 25.43 -23.47 3.64
C TYR A 300 26.62 -23.46 4.62
N ILE A 301 26.36 -23.66 5.91
CA ILE A 301 27.43 -23.72 6.92
C ILE A 301 28.36 -24.92 6.69
N LYS A 302 27.81 -26.08 6.26
CA LYS A 302 28.61 -27.28 5.97
C LYS A 302 29.49 -27.12 4.74
N THR A 303 29.09 -26.33 3.75
CA THR A 303 29.88 -26.13 2.51
C THR A 303 31.04 -25.16 2.68
N LEU A 304 31.07 -24.37 3.76
CA LEU A 304 32.18 -23.47 4.10
C LEU A 304 33.34 -24.17 4.85
N HIS A 305 33.18 -25.43 5.26
CA HIS A 305 34.13 -26.23 6.05
C HIS A 305 34.61 -27.48 5.31
#